data_AF-A0A946TJQ3-F1
#
_entry.id   AF-A0A946TJQ3-F1
#
_cell.length_a   1.000
_cell.length_b   1.000
_cell.length_c   1.000
_cell.angle_alpha   90.00
_cell.angle_beta   90.00
_cell.angle_gamma   90.00
#
_symmetry.space_group_name_H-M   'P 1'
#
loop_
_entity.id
_entity.type
_entity.pdbx_description
1 polymer ?
#
loop_
_entity_poly.entity_id
_entity_poly.type
_entity_poly.pdbx_seq_one_letter_code
_entity_poly.pdbx_strand_id
1 'polypeptide(L)' 'MYFYFVNVSKNGRYFFSTDKRGIQGKARAVALYEQIATRFPIEEGYEVTLIRWDNPAYTVLSDSTL' A
#
# COMPACT_ATOMS: atom_id res chain seq x y z
N MET A 1 5.04 13.99 -0.55
CA MET A 1 4.81 12.93 -1.57
C MET A 1 4.35 11.66 -0.87
N TYR A 2 3.31 11.01 -1.37
CA TYR A 2 2.69 9.84 -0.75
C TYR A 2 3.01 8.57 -1.49
N PHE A 3 3.22 7.50 -0.73
CA PHE A 3 3.44 6.15 -1.25
C PHE A 3 2.37 5.23 -0.69
N TYR A 4 1.90 4.32 -1.52
CA TYR A 4 0.94 3.30 -1.11
C TYR A 4 1.59 1.92 -1.16
N PHE A 5 1.23 1.06 -0.22
CA PHE A 5 1.68 -0.31 -0.15
C PHE A 5 0.46 -1.22 -0.01
N VAL A 6 0.43 -2.30 -0.77
CA VAL A 6 -0.54 -3.37 -0.56
C VAL A 6 0.18 -4.50 0.16
N ASN A 7 -0.28 -4.85 1.36
CA ASN A 7 0.23 -5.97 2.13
C ASN A 7 -0.74 -7.14 2.05
N VAL A 8 -0.19 -8.34 2.04
CA VAL A 8 -0.94 -9.59 2.12
C VAL A 8 -0.44 -10.37 3.33
N SER A 9 -1.36 -10.77 4.19
CA SER A 9 -1.16 -11.70 5.30
C SER A 9 -2.03 -12.94 5.09
N LYS A 10 -1.65 -14.05 5.73
CA LYS A 10 -2.47 -15.27 5.82
C LYS A 10 -2.51 -15.73 7.27
N ASN A 11 -3.71 -15.84 7.86
CA ASN A 11 -3.90 -16.27 9.24
C ASN A 11 -3.01 -15.50 10.24
N GLY A 12 -2.94 -14.17 10.08
CA GLY A 12 -2.13 -13.28 10.92
C GLY A 12 -0.62 -13.31 10.65
N ARG A 13 -0.14 -14.11 9.68
CA ARG A 13 1.27 -14.13 9.26
C ARG A 13 1.47 -13.30 8.01
N TYR A 14 2.45 -12.41 8.02
CA TYR A 14 2.83 -11.63 6.85
C TYR A 14 3.27 -12.56 5.70
N PHE A 15 2.75 -12.30 4.51
CA PHE A 15 3.06 -13.07 3.31
C PHE A 15 3.96 -12.26 2.37
N PHE A 16 3.48 -11.10 1.90
CA PHE A 16 4.30 -10.14 1.15
C PHE A 16 3.72 -8.72 1.17
N SER A 17 4.49 -7.77 0.63
CA SER A 17 4.11 -6.39 0.39
C SER A 17 4.58 -5.99 -1.01
N THR A 18 3.87 -5.08 -1.65
CA THR A 18 4.28 -4.47 -2.92
C THR A 18 5.58 -3.65 -2.76
N ASP A 19 6.37 -3.55 -3.84
CA ASP A 19 7.76 -3.06 -3.94
C ASP A 19 8.18 -1.94 -2.95
N LYS A 20 9.46 -1.98 -2.55
CA LYS A 20 10.15 -1.04 -1.64
C LYS A 20 10.02 0.44 -2.03
N ARG A 21 9.80 0.74 -3.31
CA ARG A 21 9.61 2.13 -3.78
C ARG A 21 8.21 2.67 -3.53
N GLY A 22 7.25 1.82 -3.15
CA GLY A 22 5.85 2.19 -2.97
C GLY A 22 5.15 2.55 -4.27
N ILE A 23 3.83 2.45 -4.28
CA ILE A 23 2.99 2.81 -5.43
C ILE A 23 2.68 4.30 -5.33
N GLN A 24 2.92 5.04 -6.40
CA GLN A 24 2.53 6.44 -6.49
C GLN A 24 1.12 6.56 -7.07
N GLY A 25 0.29 7.37 -6.43
CA GLY A 25 -1.07 7.68 -6.86
C GLY A 25 -2.13 6.73 -6.29
N LYS A 26 -3.18 7.31 -5.70
CA LYS A 26 -4.26 6.58 -5.04
C LYS A 26 -4.99 5.63 -6.00
N ALA A 27 -5.35 6.10 -7.20
CA ALA A 27 -6.11 5.30 -8.16
C ALA A 27 -5.38 4.01 -8.56
N ARG A 28 -4.07 4.09 -8.80
CA ARG A 28 -3.23 2.93 -9.13
C ARG A 28 -3.12 1.97 -7.95
N ALA A 29 -3.00 2.49 -6.73
CA ALA A 29 -2.93 1.67 -5.54
C ALA A 29 -4.24 0.93 -5.23
N VAL A 30 -5.39 1.59 -5.43
CA VAL A 30 -6.72 0.97 -5.29
C VAL A 30 -6.93 -0.10 -6.35
N ALA A 31 -6.61 0.18 -7.62
CA ALA A 31 -6.74 -0.82 -8.68
C ALA A 31 -5.88 -2.07 -8.41
N LEU A 32 -4.66 -1.89 -7.89
CA LEU A 32 -3.81 -3.01 -7.52
C LEU A 32 -4.35 -3.77 -6.30
N TYR A 33 -4.85 -3.06 -5.29
CA TYR A 33 -5.49 -3.65 -4.13
C TYR A 33 -6.63 -4.58 -4.55
N GLU A 34 -7.53 -4.12 -5.43
CA GLU A 34 -8.66 -4.92 -5.92
C GLU A 34 -8.17 -6.17 -6.66
N GLN A 35 -7.18 -6.03 -7.56
CA GLN A 35 -6.59 -7.17 -8.28
C GLN A 35 -5.96 -8.21 -7.35
N ILE A 36 -5.29 -7.76 -6.29
CA ILE A 36 -4.68 -8.66 -5.29
C ILE A 36 -5.77 -9.29 -4.43
N ALA A 37 -6.74 -8.51 -3.95
CA ALA A 37 -7.85 -9.00 -3.13
C ALA A 37 -8.67 -10.10 -3.85
N THR A 38 -8.88 -10.00 -5.17
CA THR A 38 -9.52 -11.06 -5.95
C THR A 38 -8.71 -12.37 -5.96
N ARG A 39 -7.38 -12.30 -5.88
CA ARG A 39 -6.49 -13.49 -5.91
C ARG A 39 -6.20 -14.06 -4.53
N PHE A 40 -6.44 -13.29 -3.48
CA PHE A 40 -6.17 -13.65 -2.09
C PHE A 40 -7.43 -13.40 -1.25
N PRO A 41 -8.47 -14.25 -1.43
CA PRO A 41 -9.77 -14.06 -0.79
C PRO A 41 -9.70 -14.29 0.72
N ILE A 42 -10.54 -13.56 1.45
CA ILE A 42 -10.61 -13.65 2.91
C ILE A 42 -11.13 -15.00 3.41
N GLU A 43 -11.96 -15.70 2.62
CA GLU A 43 -12.46 -17.03 2.98
C GLU A 43 -11.34 -18.08 3.06
N GLU A 44 -10.22 -17.87 2.37
CA GLU A 44 -9.02 -18.71 2.44
C GLU A 44 -8.05 -18.31 3.57
N GLY A 45 -8.47 -17.36 4.42
CA GLY A 45 -7.69 -16.83 5.54
C GLY A 45 -6.66 -15.78 5.12
N TYR A 46 -6.75 -15.24 3.90
CA TYR A 46 -5.92 -14.11 3.48
C TYR A 46 -6.51 -12.78 3.95
N GLU A 47 -5.64 -11.84 4.26
CA GLU A 47 -6.02 -10.47 4.53
C GLU A 47 -5.15 -9.57 3.65
N VAL A 48 -5.81 -8.70 2.89
CA VAL A 48 -5.17 -7.74 2.01
C VAL A 48 -5.43 -6.35 2.58
N THR A 49 -4.38 -5.57 2.80
CA THR A 49 -4.49 -4.21 3.35
C THR A 49 -3.80 -3.21 2.45
N LEU A 50 -4.38 -2.01 2.34
CA LEU A 50 -3.82 -0.87 1.63
C LEU A 50 -3.33 0.16 2.65
N ILE A 51 -2.03 0.38 2.70
CA ILE A 51 -1.38 1.31 3.62
C ILE A 51 -0.92 2.53 2.83
N ARG A 52 -1.26 3.72 3.33
CA ARG A 52 -0.68 4.98 2.86
C ARG A 52 0.47 5.38 3.78
N TRP A 53 1.63 5.63 3.20
CA TRP A 53 2.79 6.15 3.89
C TRP A 53 3.11 7.56 3.40
N ASP A 54 3.08 8.50 4.33
CA ASP A 54 3.48 9.87 4.08
C ASP A 54 4.98 9.98 4.34
N ASN A 55 5.80 10.20 3.30
CA ASN A 55 7.22 10.39 3.49
C ASN A 55 7.47 11.81 4.04
N PRO A 56 7.85 11.96 5.32
CA PRO A 56 7.98 13.28 5.95
C PRO A 56 9.07 14.13 5.30
N ALA A 57 10.11 13.52 4.70
CA ALA A 57 11.19 14.25 4.03
C ALA A 57 10.69 15.07 2.83
N TYR A 58 9.60 14.66 2.19
CA TYR A 58 8.98 15.40 1.09
C TYR A 58 7.88 16.35 1.56
N THR A 59 7.29 16.13 2.74
CA THR A 59 6.29 17.04 3.32
C THR A 59 6.95 18.36 3.73
N VAL A 60 8.15 18.31 4.31
CA VAL A 60 8.91 19.51 4.72
C VAL A 60 9.36 20.35 3.51
N LEU A 61 9.71 19.71 2.39
CA LEU A 61 10.11 20.41 1.15
C LEU A 61 8.93 21.12 0.46
N SER A 62 7.69 20.66 0.65
CA SER A 62 6.49 21.32 0.10
C SER A 62 5.95 22.45 0.98
N ASP A 63 6.17 22.40 2.30
CA ASP A 63 5.79 23.48 3.23
C ASP A 63 6.86 24.57 3.37
N SER A 64 8.04 24.35 2.80
CA SER A 64 9.09 25.37 2.69
C SER A 64 8.88 26.20 1.43
N THR A 65 7.77 26.96 1.38
CA THR A 65 7.64 28.05 0.41
C THR A 65 8.32 29.29 0.98
N LEU A 66 9.25 29.80 0.17
CA LEU A 66 9.97 31.08 0.25
C LEU A 66 9.07 32.29 0.49
#